data_AF-A0A494XA13-F1
#
_entry.id   AF-A0A494XA13-F1
#
_cell.length_a   1.000
_cell.length_b   1.000
_cell.length_c   1.000
_cell.angle_alpha   90.00
_cell.angle_beta   90.00
_cell.angle_gamma   90.00
#
_symmetry.space_group_name_H-M   'P 1'
#
loop_
_entity.id
_entity.type
_entity.pdbx_description
1 polymer ?
#
loop_
_entity_poly.entity_id
_entity_poly.type
_entity_poly.pdbx_seq_one_letter_code
_entity_poly.pdbx_strand_id
1 'polypeptide(L)'
;MSEQHEFEPSAQAANGSALLLHLEKTVSRLSSGDHSSANAASGSVVTAGKLQQAMRERWLASELSHVILRYESEWGGDMSRWEALTPLMKNAQENWKCELQRIKKLQWWSDVKGKVAGFPSSPVVYHIHPIALILNFSGNCTCINIDAFCEKYKIQHQEEFGWFEGGAHKKIPPLNDESSGNLKKLLAEMLAQYPSYFKECNNRYLAYMLATARVESYDFIRGVFFGPFVEHISYADAEQNYGCGTTATAKHRARAISMGNTEVGDGFKYRGRGLVQLTFKKTYAKFSGVSGTDLTANPDRVLELALAVKIMMLGMRDGLFSGQGLSDYLDGANPDYVVARAIINGSDKASQFAYYAQRFEKIIKETRWGRKSGWESELCCGRYFRKLRRLINFQAW
;
A
#
# COMPACT_ATOMS: atom_id res chain seq x y z
N MET A 1 -4.75 -56.09 -1.48
CA MET A 1 -3.32 -55.78 -1.65
C MET A 1 -3.13 -54.35 -1.18
N SER A 2 -2.18 -54.07 -0.28
CA SER A 2 -2.10 -52.77 0.39
C SER A 2 -1.81 -51.67 -0.64
N GLU A 3 -2.50 -50.53 -0.49
CA GLU A 3 -2.29 -49.31 -1.30
C GLU A 3 -0.79 -48.95 -1.37
N GLN A 4 -0.02 -49.31 -0.33
CA GLN A 4 1.43 -49.17 -0.25
C GLN A 4 2.19 -49.78 -1.44
N HIS A 5 1.83 -50.99 -1.90
CA HIS A 5 2.50 -51.63 -3.04
C HIS A 5 2.14 -50.97 -4.39
N GLU A 6 0.98 -50.33 -4.47
CA GLU A 6 0.52 -49.60 -5.66
C GLU A 6 1.23 -48.24 -5.80
N PHE A 7 1.54 -47.59 -4.67
CA PHE A 7 2.26 -46.31 -4.64
C PHE A 7 3.79 -46.44 -4.67
N GLU A 8 4.34 -47.63 -4.47
CA GLU A 8 5.79 -47.85 -4.38
C GLU A 8 6.57 -47.35 -5.61
N PRO A 9 6.15 -47.61 -6.87
CA PRO A 9 6.84 -47.07 -8.04
C PRO A 9 6.82 -45.53 -8.10
N SER A 10 5.67 -44.93 -7.75
CA SER A 10 5.50 -43.46 -7.72
C SER A 10 6.33 -42.82 -6.61
N ALA A 11 6.40 -43.47 -5.44
CA ALA A 11 7.24 -43.03 -4.33
C ALA A 11 8.73 -43.11 -4.67
N GLN A 12 9.18 -44.19 -5.33
CA GLN A 12 10.54 -44.32 -5.81
C GLN A 12 10.88 -43.27 -6.87
N ALA A 13 9.98 -43.01 -7.83
CA ALA A 13 10.16 -41.98 -8.83
C ALA A 13 10.23 -40.56 -8.21
N ALA A 14 9.39 -40.28 -7.22
CA ALA A 14 9.43 -39.02 -6.48
C ALA A 14 10.76 -38.88 -5.72
N ASN A 15 11.18 -39.91 -4.98
CA ASN A 15 12.43 -39.92 -4.22
C ASN A 15 13.67 -39.75 -5.11
N GLY A 16 13.65 -40.25 -6.34
CA GLY A 16 14.70 -40.02 -7.34
C GLY A 16 14.61 -38.69 -8.08
N SER A 17 13.62 -37.84 -7.80
CA SER A 17 13.42 -36.59 -8.54
C SER A 17 14.51 -35.57 -8.25
N ALA A 18 14.89 -34.80 -9.28
CA ALA A 18 15.83 -33.69 -9.14
C ALA A 18 15.39 -32.66 -8.07
N LEU A 19 14.09 -32.50 -7.87
CA LEU A 19 13.53 -31.64 -6.84
C LEU A 19 13.87 -32.16 -5.44
N LEU A 20 13.50 -33.41 -5.12
CA LEU A 20 13.76 -33.96 -3.79
C LEU A 20 15.27 -34.01 -3.52
N LEU A 21 16.08 -34.44 -4.48
CA LEU A 21 17.54 -34.43 -4.34
C LEU A 21 18.11 -33.03 -4.04
N HIS A 22 17.58 -31.99 -4.69
CA HIS A 22 18.01 -30.61 -4.44
C HIS A 22 17.56 -30.11 -3.05
N LEU A 23 16.33 -30.42 -2.65
CA LEU A 23 15.81 -30.10 -1.33
C LEU A 23 16.59 -30.82 -0.23
N GLU A 24 16.93 -32.10 -0.42
CA GLU A 24 17.77 -32.89 0.48
C GLU A 24 19.17 -32.28 0.62
N LYS A 25 19.81 -31.95 -0.50
CA LYS A 25 21.11 -31.25 -0.49
C LYS A 25 21.05 -29.90 0.22
N THR A 26 19.92 -29.21 0.15
CA THR A 26 19.76 -27.91 0.81
C THR A 26 19.53 -28.05 2.30
N VAL A 27 18.63 -28.95 2.68
CA VAL A 27 18.29 -29.25 4.07
C VAL A 27 19.44 -29.92 4.83
N SER A 28 20.25 -30.76 4.18
CA SER A 28 21.41 -31.43 4.79
C SER A 28 22.52 -30.48 5.25
N ARG A 29 22.50 -29.21 4.78
CA ARG A 29 23.45 -28.17 5.16
C ARG A 29 23.02 -27.37 6.40
N LEU A 30 21.91 -27.73 7.03
CA LEU A 30 21.56 -27.24 8.37
C LEU A 30 22.60 -27.74 9.38
N SER A 31 23.14 -26.84 10.20
CA SER A 31 24.10 -27.17 11.25
C SER A 31 23.50 -28.21 12.21
N SER A 32 24.28 -29.24 12.56
CA SER A 32 23.93 -30.35 13.45
C SER A 32 23.78 -29.95 14.93
N GLY A 33 23.18 -28.78 15.21
CA GLY A 33 23.08 -28.19 16.53
C GLY A 33 21.66 -28.22 17.08
N ASP A 34 21.06 -29.41 17.21
CA ASP A 34 20.20 -29.75 18.34
C ASP A 34 19.73 -31.21 18.26
N HIS A 35 20.18 -32.03 19.20
CA HIS A 35 19.79 -33.45 19.37
C HIS A 35 18.42 -33.59 20.05
N SER A 36 17.41 -32.83 19.62
CA SER A 36 16.08 -32.85 20.24
C SER A 36 14.95 -33.11 19.25
N SER A 37 15.08 -34.17 18.45
CA SER A 37 13.91 -34.95 18.04
C SER A 37 14.29 -36.40 17.76
N ALA A 38 14.45 -37.17 18.84
CA ALA A 38 14.36 -38.62 18.79
C ALA A 38 12.93 -39.00 18.35
N ASN A 39 12.76 -39.25 17.04
CA ASN A 39 11.79 -40.16 16.42
C ASN A 39 11.84 -40.07 14.89
N ALA A 40 13.04 -40.09 14.31
CA ALA A 40 13.20 -40.31 12.87
C ALA A 40 13.19 -41.82 12.59
N ALA A 41 12.00 -42.42 12.65
CA ALA A 41 11.76 -43.70 12.00
C ALA A 41 11.95 -43.50 10.49
N SER A 42 12.95 -44.18 9.93
CA SER A 42 13.22 -44.42 8.49
C SER A 42 13.22 -43.22 7.52
N GLY A 43 14.40 -42.89 6.99
CA GLY A 43 14.58 -42.62 5.56
C GLY A 43 14.20 -41.26 4.96
N SER A 44 13.40 -40.40 5.61
CA SER A 44 13.00 -39.11 4.99
C SER A 44 13.95 -37.96 5.36
N VAL A 45 14.76 -37.50 4.39
CA VAL A 45 15.72 -36.40 4.57
C VAL A 45 15.06 -35.02 4.47
N VAL A 46 13.99 -34.88 3.66
CA VAL A 46 13.19 -33.64 3.52
C VAL A 46 11.92 -33.71 4.36
N THR A 47 11.96 -33.12 5.55
CA THR A 47 10.77 -33.00 6.42
C THR A 47 10.30 -31.54 6.48
N ALA A 48 9.01 -31.33 6.77
CA ALA A 48 8.45 -29.98 6.95
C ALA A 48 9.22 -29.18 8.01
N GLY A 49 9.60 -29.81 9.13
CA GLY A 49 10.40 -29.17 10.18
C GLY A 49 11.79 -28.74 9.72
N LYS A 50 12.48 -29.59 8.94
CA LYS A 50 13.78 -29.25 8.38
C LYS A 50 13.71 -28.17 7.30
N LEU A 51 12.69 -28.20 6.43
CA LEU A 51 12.45 -27.12 5.48
C LEU A 51 12.19 -25.80 6.22
N GLN A 52 11.38 -25.83 7.29
CA GLN A 52 11.12 -24.65 8.11
C GLN A 52 12.39 -24.11 8.74
N GLN A 53 13.28 -24.97 9.26
CA GLN A 53 14.59 -24.59 9.79
C GLN A 53 15.50 -24.00 8.70
N ALA A 54 15.55 -24.60 7.51
CA ALA A 54 16.35 -24.09 6.39
C ALA A 54 15.86 -22.72 5.91
N MET A 55 14.55 -22.48 5.96
CA MET A 55 13.99 -21.14 5.71
C MET A 55 14.37 -20.11 6.78
N ARG A 56 14.87 -20.54 7.95
CA ARG A 56 15.37 -19.63 9.00
C ARG A 56 16.75 -19.07 8.72
N GLU A 57 17.55 -19.84 8.00
CA GLU A 57 18.89 -19.47 7.61
C GLU A 57 18.86 -18.66 6.32
N ARG A 58 19.28 -17.39 6.38
CA ARG A 58 19.12 -16.42 5.28
C ARG A 58 19.66 -16.92 3.93
N TRP A 59 20.75 -17.67 3.95
CA TRP A 59 21.43 -18.19 2.78
C TRP A 59 20.72 -19.44 2.22
N LEU A 60 20.30 -20.38 3.06
CA LEU A 60 19.49 -21.55 2.66
C LEU A 60 18.10 -21.14 2.17
N ALA A 61 17.45 -20.21 2.85
CA ALA A 61 16.19 -19.63 2.40
C ALA A 61 16.31 -19.00 1.01
N SER A 62 17.43 -18.33 0.74
CA SER A 62 17.70 -17.77 -0.58
C SER A 62 17.86 -18.85 -1.64
N GLU A 63 18.48 -19.99 -1.34
CA GLU A 63 18.59 -21.09 -2.30
C GLU A 63 17.24 -21.78 -2.53
N LEU A 64 16.48 -22.07 -1.46
CA LEU A 64 15.13 -22.63 -1.56
C LEU A 64 14.20 -21.74 -2.39
N SER A 65 14.33 -20.41 -2.27
CA SER A 65 13.54 -19.45 -3.06
C SER A 65 13.84 -19.45 -4.56
N HIS A 66 14.98 -20.02 -4.98
CA HIS A 66 15.36 -20.13 -6.39
C HIS A 66 15.02 -21.49 -7.00
N VAL A 67 14.34 -22.37 -6.26
CA VAL A 67 13.83 -23.62 -6.79
C VAL A 67 12.60 -23.33 -7.65
N ILE A 68 12.76 -23.42 -8.96
CA ILE A 68 11.66 -23.28 -9.93
C ILE A 68 11.32 -24.67 -10.45
N LEU A 69 10.06 -25.07 -10.25
CA LEU A 69 9.57 -26.35 -10.71
C LEU A 69 9.32 -26.34 -12.21
N ARG A 70 9.85 -27.36 -12.88
CA ARG A 70 9.51 -27.67 -14.26
C ARG A 70 8.60 -28.89 -14.25
N TYR A 71 7.33 -28.69 -14.58
CA TYR A 71 6.37 -29.78 -14.68
C TYR A 71 5.36 -29.51 -15.78
N GLU A 72 4.64 -30.54 -16.16
CA GLU A 72 3.63 -30.44 -17.21
C GLU A 72 2.44 -29.59 -16.73
N SER A 73 2.18 -28.50 -17.44
CA SER A 73 1.12 -27.54 -17.18
C SER A 73 -0.27 -28.18 -17.08
N GLU A 74 -1.10 -27.69 -16.16
CA GLU A 74 -2.52 -28.06 -16.05
C GLU A 74 -3.34 -27.65 -17.28
N TRP A 75 -2.85 -26.66 -18.02
CA TRP A 75 -3.48 -26.10 -19.20
C TRP A 75 -3.11 -26.84 -20.50
N GLY A 76 -2.42 -27.98 -20.39
CA GLY A 76 -2.01 -28.81 -21.51
C GLY A 76 -1.79 -30.26 -21.10
N GLY A 77 -1.14 -31.03 -21.97
CA GLY A 77 -0.85 -32.44 -21.69
C GLY A 77 -1.99 -33.40 -21.97
N ASP A 78 -1.76 -34.67 -21.65
CA ASP A 78 -2.76 -35.73 -21.78
C ASP A 78 -3.67 -35.79 -20.53
N MET A 79 -4.96 -36.05 -20.75
CA MET A 79 -5.94 -36.25 -19.67
C MET A 79 -5.69 -37.54 -18.88
N SER A 80 -4.96 -38.52 -19.45
CA SER A 80 -4.65 -39.80 -18.82
C SER A 80 -4.07 -39.66 -17.41
N ARG A 81 -3.24 -38.64 -17.16
CA ARG A 81 -2.65 -38.36 -15.84
C ARG A 81 -3.71 -37.99 -14.78
N TRP A 82 -4.75 -37.26 -15.20
CA TRP A 82 -5.83 -36.86 -14.31
C TRP A 82 -6.78 -38.04 -14.12
N GLU A 83 -7.09 -38.75 -15.21
CA GLU A 83 -7.93 -39.95 -15.16
C GLU A 83 -7.35 -41.03 -14.24
N ALA A 84 -6.02 -41.16 -14.17
CA ALA A 84 -5.32 -42.04 -13.24
C ALA A 84 -5.62 -41.77 -11.75
N LEU A 85 -6.06 -40.56 -11.39
CA LEU A 85 -6.46 -40.21 -10.01
C LEU A 85 -7.90 -40.65 -9.67
N THR A 86 -8.71 -41.02 -10.66
CA THR A 86 -10.12 -41.37 -10.48
C THR A 86 -10.37 -42.46 -9.43
N PRO A 87 -9.59 -43.56 -9.36
CA PRO A 87 -9.77 -44.57 -8.32
C PRO A 87 -9.55 -44.04 -6.89
N LEU A 88 -8.80 -42.95 -6.74
CA LEU A 88 -8.44 -42.35 -5.45
C LEU A 88 -9.54 -41.42 -4.90
N MET A 89 -10.43 -40.90 -5.76
CA MET A 89 -11.44 -39.90 -5.41
C MET A 89 -12.73 -40.52 -4.83
N LYS A 90 -12.58 -41.50 -3.93
CA LYS A 90 -13.68 -42.36 -3.42
C LYS A 90 -14.86 -41.57 -2.84
N ASN A 91 -14.61 -40.55 -2.02
CA ASN A 91 -15.65 -39.79 -1.32
C ASN A 91 -16.15 -38.54 -2.07
N ALA A 92 -15.63 -38.26 -3.26
CA ALA A 92 -15.90 -37.03 -4.01
C ALA A 92 -16.10 -37.28 -5.51
N GLN A 93 -16.59 -38.47 -5.89
CA GLN A 93 -16.63 -38.92 -7.29
C GLN A 93 -17.42 -37.98 -8.22
N GLU A 94 -18.54 -37.42 -7.77
CA GLU A 94 -19.33 -36.49 -8.60
C GLU A 94 -18.60 -35.16 -8.82
N ASN A 95 -18.03 -34.57 -7.76
CA ASN A 95 -17.21 -33.36 -7.86
C ASN A 95 -15.98 -33.61 -8.76
N TRP A 96 -15.36 -34.79 -8.65
CA TRP A 96 -14.22 -35.16 -9.47
C TRP A 96 -14.57 -35.27 -10.96
N LYS A 97 -15.74 -35.83 -11.30
CA LYS A 97 -16.21 -35.86 -12.70
C LYS A 97 -16.41 -34.46 -13.27
N CYS A 98 -17.02 -33.56 -12.51
CA CYS A 98 -17.16 -32.15 -12.90
C CYS A 98 -15.79 -31.48 -13.07
N GLU A 99 -14.84 -31.82 -12.21
CA GLU A 99 -13.48 -31.27 -12.25
C GLU A 99 -12.70 -31.75 -13.48
N LEU A 100 -12.78 -33.03 -13.85
CA LEU A 100 -12.19 -33.54 -15.09
C LEU A 100 -12.73 -32.82 -16.33
N GLN A 101 -14.05 -32.54 -16.36
CA GLN A 101 -14.65 -31.75 -17.44
C GLN A 101 -14.15 -30.31 -17.45
N ARG A 102 -13.99 -29.70 -16.26
CA ARG A 102 -13.44 -28.34 -16.11
C ARG A 102 -12.00 -28.28 -16.61
N ILE A 103 -11.14 -29.19 -16.16
CA ILE A 103 -9.73 -29.28 -16.59
C ILE A 103 -9.65 -29.41 -18.10
N LYS A 104 -10.40 -30.35 -18.70
CA LYS A 104 -10.42 -30.54 -20.15
C LYS A 104 -10.82 -29.28 -20.92
N LYS A 105 -11.82 -28.53 -20.43
CA LYS A 105 -12.23 -27.25 -21.04
C LYS A 105 -11.18 -26.15 -20.91
N LEU A 106 -10.34 -26.23 -19.89
CA LEU A 106 -9.30 -25.24 -19.61
C LEU A 106 -7.98 -25.57 -20.33
N GLN A 107 -7.82 -26.75 -20.92
CA GLN A 107 -6.64 -27.06 -21.72
C GLN A 107 -6.67 -26.28 -23.05
N TRP A 108 -5.67 -25.44 -23.26
CA TRP A 108 -5.51 -24.61 -24.48
C TRP A 108 -4.14 -24.75 -25.14
N TRP A 109 -3.21 -25.51 -24.53
CA TRP A 109 -1.83 -25.60 -25.02
C TRP A 109 -1.71 -26.10 -26.46
N SER A 110 -2.53 -27.09 -26.84
CA SER A 110 -2.58 -27.64 -28.19
C SER A 110 -3.00 -26.60 -29.23
N ASP A 111 -3.81 -25.62 -28.81
CA ASP A 111 -4.38 -24.63 -29.72
C ASP A 111 -3.37 -23.56 -30.10
N VAL A 112 -2.32 -23.37 -29.29
CA VAL A 112 -1.31 -22.33 -29.48
C VAL A 112 0.10 -22.87 -29.79
N LYS A 113 0.41 -24.13 -29.42
CA LYS A 113 1.75 -24.69 -29.63
C LYS A 113 2.11 -24.68 -31.11
N GLY A 114 3.27 -24.12 -31.44
CA GLY A 114 3.73 -23.97 -32.82
C GLY A 114 3.00 -22.91 -33.66
N LYS A 115 2.02 -22.19 -33.09
CA LYS A 115 1.29 -21.10 -33.77
C LYS A 115 1.70 -19.70 -33.31
N VAL A 116 2.34 -19.59 -32.15
CA VAL A 116 2.86 -18.33 -31.59
C VAL A 116 4.38 -18.39 -31.53
N ALA A 117 5.05 -17.41 -32.15
CA ALA A 117 6.51 -17.32 -32.14
C ALA A 117 7.04 -17.22 -30.71
N GLY A 118 8.03 -18.07 -30.37
CA GLY A 118 8.62 -18.13 -29.03
C GLY A 118 7.81 -18.89 -27.97
N PHE A 119 6.61 -19.38 -28.29
CA PHE A 119 5.80 -20.16 -27.34
C PHE A 119 6.30 -21.61 -27.23
N PRO A 120 6.38 -22.22 -26.02
CA PRO A 120 6.93 -23.57 -25.86
C PRO A 120 6.09 -24.65 -26.56
N SER A 121 6.76 -25.53 -27.29
CA SER A 121 6.12 -26.67 -27.99
C SER A 121 5.65 -27.76 -27.02
N SER A 122 6.32 -27.90 -25.88
CA SER A 122 5.99 -28.84 -24.80
C SER A 122 5.18 -28.15 -23.70
N PRO A 123 4.14 -28.80 -23.14
CA PRO A 123 3.45 -28.33 -21.93
C PRO A 123 4.31 -28.41 -20.66
N VAL A 124 5.51 -29.01 -20.73
CA VAL A 124 6.46 -29.11 -19.62
C VAL A 124 7.30 -27.85 -19.52
N VAL A 125 6.82 -26.88 -18.74
CA VAL A 125 7.40 -25.54 -18.61
C VAL A 125 7.80 -25.23 -17.18
N TYR A 126 8.62 -24.19 -17.01
CA TYR A 126 8.88 -23.60 -15.70
C TYR A 126 7.62 -22.84 -15.26
N HIS A 127 7.01 -23.29 -14.17
CA HIS A 127 5.81 -22.64 -13.65
C HIS A 127 6.18 -21.45 -12.79
N ILE A 128 5.78 -20.27 -13.24
CA ILE A 128 5.81 -19.04 -12.47
C ILE A 128 4.37 -18.73 -12.11
N HIS A 129 4.04 -18.58 -10.83
CA HIS A 129 2.70 -18.24 -10.41
C HIS A 129 2.40 -16.78 -10.81
N PRO A 130 1.64 -16.52 -11.89
CA PRO A 130 1.61 -15.19 -12.51
C PRO A 130 0.92 -14.18 -11.60
N ILE A 131 -0.11 -14.62 -10.86
CA ILE A 131 -0.81 -13.80 -9.88
C ILE A 131 0.11 -13.44 -8.72
N ALA A 132 0.85 -14.39 -8.14
CA ALA A 132 1.81 -14.10 -7.07
C ALA A 132 2.95 -13.19 -7.56
N LEU A 133 3.40 -13.37 -8.80
CA LEU A 133 4.38 -12.50 -9.45
C LEU A 133 3.83 -11.06 -9.59
N ILE A 134 2.62 -10.89 -10.13
CA ILE A 134 1.95 -9.57 -10.28
C ILE A 134 1.68 -8.94 -8.92
N LEU A 135 1.22 -9.71 -7.93
CA LEU A 135 0.99 -9.23 -6.56
C LEU A 135 2.29 -8.80 -5.87
N ASN A 136 3.42 -9.45 -6.18
CA ASN A 136 4.74 -9.01 -5.74
C ASN A 136 5.18 -7.68 -6.38
N PHE A 137 4.56 -7.28 -7.50
CA PHE A 137 4.79 -5.98 -8.15
C PHE A 137 3.80 -4.90 -7.72
N SER A 138 2.63 -5.24 -7.13
CA SER A 138 1.69 -4.29 -6.57
C SER A 138 2.07 -3.91 -5.13
N GLY A 139 3.06 -3.02 -4.99
CA GLY A 139 3.52 -2.54 -3.68
C GLY A 139 2.58 -1.48 -3.09
N ASN A 140 1.49 -1.89 -2.43
CA ASN A 140 0.76 -1.00 -1.54
C ASN A 140 1.54 -0.85 -0.22
N CYS A 141 1.59 0.34 0.37
CA CYS A 141 2.09 0.53 1.74
C CYS A 141 1.14 -0.20 2.71
N THR A 142 1.50 -1.39 3.21
CA THR A 142 0.71 -2.15 4.21
C THR A 142 0.92 -1.64 5.65
N CYS A 143 1.21 -0.36 5.73
CA CYS A 143 1.75 0.34 6.87
C CYS A 143 0.78 0.45 8.05
N ILE A 144 -0.52 0.42 7.72
CA ILE A 144 -1.67 0.57 8.60
C ILE A 144 -2.72 -0.44 8.14
N ASN A 145 -3.30 -1.19 9.07
CA ASN A 145 -4.57 -1.88 8.88
C ASN A 145 -5.68 -0.82 8.83
N ILE A 146 -6.19 -0.51 7.63
CA ILE A 146 -7.17 0.57 7.43
C ILE A 146 -8.44 0.33 8.26
N ASP A 147 -8.97 -0.89 8.27
CA ASP A 147 -10.21 -1.19 9.00
C ASP A 147 -10.01 -1.05 10.51
N ALA A 148 -8.92 -1.61 11.06
CA ALA A 148 -8.61 -1.45 12.48
C ALA A 148 -8.33 0.01 12.88
N PHE A 149 -7.71 0.79 11.98
CA PHE A 149 -7.50 2.21 12.17
C PHE A 149 -8.82 2.97 12.22
N CYS A 150 -9.70 2.74 11.24
CA CYS A 150 -11.01 3.40 11.17
C CYS A 150 -11.87 3.09 12.40
N GLU A 151 -11.90 1.84 12.86
CA GLU A 151 -12.64 1.45 14.07
C GLU A 151 -12.10 2.16 15.32
N LYS A 152 -10.78 2.18 15.53
CA LYS A 152 -10.19 2.90 16.66
C LYS A 152 -10.44 4.40 16.59
N TYR A 153 -10.29 5.01 15.41
CA TYR A 153 -10.58 6.42 15.23
C TYR A 153 -12.03 6.74 15.53
N LYS A 154 -12.98 5.92 15.06
CA LYS A 154 -14.42 6.09 15.29
C LYS A 154 -14.76 6.11 16.79
N ILE A 155 -14.17 5.19 17.58
CA ILE A 155 -14.34 5.15 19.04
C ILE A 155 -13.78 6.41 19.70
N GLN A 156 -12.62 6.89 19.25
CA GLN A 156 -11.91 8.03 19.83
C GLN A 156 -12.41 9.40 19.33
N HIS A 157 -13.18 9.45 18.24
CA HIS A 157 -13.52 10.67 17.52
C HIS A 157 -14.21 11.73 18.40
N GLN A 158 -15.25 11.32 19.11
CA GLN A 158 -16.13 12.20 19.88
C GLN A 158 -15.44 12.81 21.11
N GLU A 159 -14.70 11.99 21.85
CA GLU A 159 -14.14 12.39 23.14
C GLU A 159 -12.63 12.65 23.09
N GLU A 160 -11.83 11.72 22.57
CA GLU A 160 -10.38 11.88 22.60
C GLU A 160 -9.89 12.83 21.52
N PHE A 161 -10.48 12.81 20.32
CA PHE A 161 -10.17 13.79 19.28
C PHE A 161 -10.92 15.10 19.54
N GLY A 162 -12.25 15.08 19.62
CA GLY A 162 -13.03 16.29 19.90
C GLY A 162 -12.74 17.45 18.93
N TRP A 163 -13.06 18.69 19.33
CA TRP A 163 -12.75 19.89 18.55
C TRP A 163 -12.25 21.01 19.44
N PHE A 164 -11.31 21.82 18.94
CA PHE A 164 -10.83 23.01 19.66
C PHE A 164 -11.60 24.26 19.21
N GLU A 165 -12.23 24.94 20.17
CA GLU A 165 -12.95 26.20 19.93
C GLU A 165 -12.63 27.17 21.07
N GLY A 166 -12.17 28.38 20.72
CA GLY A 166 -11.77 29.38 21.72
C GLY A 166 -10.63 28.93 22.64
N GLY A 167 -9.78 28.00 22.17
CA GLY A 167 -8.70 27.41 22.98
C GLY A 167 -9.14 26.25 23.90
N ALA A 168 -10.44 26.01 24.05
CA ALA A 168 -10.96 24.89 24.83
C ALA A 168 -11.17 23.65 23.96
N HIS A 169 -10.86 22.48 24.51
CA HIS A 169 -11.18 21.19 23.90
C HIS A 169 -12.61 20.79 24.24
N LYS A 170 -13.41 20.47 23.22
CA LYS A 170 -14.83 20.14 23.34
C LYS A 170 -15.12 18.78 22.73
N LYS A 171 -16.08 18.06 23.32
CA LYS A 171 -16.66 16.86 22.72
C LYS A 171 -17.48 17.23 21.48
N ILE A 172 -17.49 16.37 20.48
CA ILE A 172 -18.26 16.53 19.24
C ILE A 172 -19.21 15.35 19.03
N PRO A 173 -20.20 15.45 18.13
CA PRO A 173 -21.04 14.30 17.80
C PRO A 173 -20.25 13.07 17.33
N PRO A 174 -20.83 11.86 17.38
CA PRO A 174 -20.23 10.67 16.78
C PRO A 174 -19.86 10.90 15.31
N LEU A 175 -18.82 10.19 14.84
CA LEU A 175 -18.37 10.27 13.46
C LEU A 175 -19.48 9.79 12.53
N ASN A 176 -19.94 10.65 11.61
CA ASN A 176 -20.95 10.28 10.63
C ASN A 176 -20.41 9.34 9.54
N ASP A 177 -21.32 8.71 8.81
CA ASP A 177 -20.99 7.69 7.79
C ASP A 177 -20.20 8.28 6.61
N GLU A 178 -20.50 9.52 6.19
CA GLU A 178 -19.76 10.20 5.13
C GLU A 178 -18.29 10.42 5.53
N SER A 179 -18.06 10.93 6.74
CA SER A 179 -16.71 11.14 7.29
C SER A 179 -15.97 9.82 7.50
N SER A 180 -16.68 8.76 7.91
CA SER A 180 -16.12 7.42 8.03
C SER A 180 -15.67 6.87 6.67
N GLY A 181 -16.51 7.03 5.64
CA GLY A 181 -16.20 6.66 4.26
C GLY A 181 -15.04 7.48 3.68
N ASN A 182 -15.01 8.79 3.97
CA ASN A 182 -13.92 9.68 3.54
C ASN A 182 -12.59 9.29 4.17
N LEU A 183 -12.56 9.01 5.48
CA LEU A 183 -11.35 8.56 6.16
C LEU A 183 -10.80 7.26 5.56
N LYS A 184 -11.67 6.28 5.28
CA LYS A 184 -11.27 5.01 4.67
C LYS A 184 -10.68 5.21 3.28
N LYS A 185 -11.31 6.03 2.44
CA LYS A 185 -10.82 6.36 1.09
C LYS A 185 -9.51 7.14 1.15
N LEU A 186 -9.41 8.13 2.05
CA LEU A 186 -8.20 8.92 2.26
C LEU A 186 -7.02 8.03 2.62
N LEU A 187 -7.18 7.13 3.60
CA LEU A 187 -6.13 6.20 4.00
C LEU A 187 -5.72 5.27 2.86
N ALA A 188 -6.69 4.70 2.13
CA ALA A 188 -6.40 3.84 0.99
C ALA A 188 -5.58 4.57 -0.08
N GLU A 189 -5.99 5.79 -0.44
CA GLU A 189 -5.30 6.60 -1.44
C GLU A 189 -3.92 7.04 -0.97
N MET A 190 -3.79 7.48 0.29
CA MET A 190 -2.51 7.81 0.90
C MET A 190 -1.56 6.62 0.83
N LEU A 191 -1.99 5.43 1.27
CA LEU A 191 -1.13 4.23 1.30
C LEU A 191 -0.80 3.68 -0.08
N ALA A 192 -1.66 3.89 -1.08
CA ALA A 192 -1.39 3.55 -2.47
C ALA A 192 -0.29 4.44 -3.06
N GLN A 193 -0.34 5.76 -2.81
CA GLN A 193 0.64 6.70 -3.36
C GLN A 193 1.95 6.75 -2.57
N TYR A 194 1.92 6.44 -1.27
CA TYR A 194 3.04 6.62 -0.34
C TYR A 194 4.39 6.09 -0.86
N PRO A 195 4.49 4.86 -1.42
CA PRO A 195 5.76 4.31 -1.89
C PRO A 195 6.37 5.06 -3.07
N SER A 196 5.58 5.86 -3.80
CA SER A 196 6.07 6.70 -4.89
C SER A 196 6.86 7.91 -4.40
N TYR A 197 6.62 8.33 -3.15
CA TYR A 197 7.17 9.58 -2.62
C TYR A 197 8.10 9.39 -1.43
N PHE A 198 7.91 8.31 -0.66
CA PHE A 198 8.64 8.02 0.56
C PHE A 198 9.24 6.61 0.50
N LYS A 199 10.51 6.50 0.86
CA LYS A 199 11.27 5.23 0.79
C LYS A 199 10.78 4.18 1.78
N GLU A 200 10.40 4.62 2.97
CA GLU A 200 9.99 3.77 4.08
C GLU A 200 8.77 4.37 4.76
N CYS A 201 7.94 3.52 5.36
CA CYS A 201 6.80 3.98 6.13
C CYS A 201 7.24 4.78 7.37
N ASN A 202 6.94 6.07 7.37
CA ASN A 202 7.15 6.94 8.52
C ASN A 202 5.80 7.27 9.18
N ASN A 203 5.59 6.73 10.39
CA ASN A 203 4.36 6.94 11.16
C ASN A 203 4.10 8.42 11.46
N ARG A 204 5.15 9.21 11.67
CA ARG A 204 5.02 10.63 12.03
C ARG A 204 4.52 11.45 10.85
N TYR A 205 5.01 11.12 9.66
CA TYR A 205 4.58 11.78 8.43
C TYR A 205 3.11 11.51 8.17
N LEU A 206 2.69 10.24 8.25
CA LEU A 206 1.29 9.84 8.09
C LEU A 206 0.40 10.51 9.13
N ALA A 207 0.83 10.53 10.39
CA ALA A 207 0.09 11.15 11.48
C ALA A 207 -0.10 12.66 11.27
N TYR A 208 0.94 13.37 10.85
CA TYR A 208 0.87 14.81 10.61
C TYR A 208 0.02 15.16 9.37
N MET A 209 0.11 14.36 8.31
CA MET A 209 -0.76 14.50 7.14
C MET A 209 -2.24 14.28 7.50
N LEU A 210 -2.55 13.25 8.30
CA LEU A 210 -3.91 12.99 8.78
C LEU A 210 -4.43 14.09 9.70
N ALA A 211 -3.58 14.63 10.59
CA ALA A 211 -3.91 15.79 11.42
C ALA A 211 -4.25 17.00 10.57
N THR A 212 -3.47 17.24 9.52
CA THR A 212 -3.72 18.33 8.58
C THR A 212 -5.04 18.14 7.84
N ALA A 213 -5.26 16.99 7.21
CA ALA A 213 -6.50 16.69 6.50
C ALA A 213 -7.70 16.81 7.44
N ARG A 214 -7.60 16.35 8.69
CA ARG A 214 -8.68 16.47 9.67
C ARG A 214 -9.10 17.92 9.91
N VAL A 215 -8.15 18.82 10.05
CA VAL A 215 -8.41 20.22 10.46
C VAL A 215 -8.71 21.10 9.24
N GLU A 216 -7.89 21.02 8.19
CA GLU A 216 -8.00 21.87 7.01
C GLU A 216 -9.12 21.42 6.06
N SER A 217 -9.54 20.15 6.15
CA SER A 217 -10.62 19.59 5.31
C SER A 217 -11.94 19.41 6.08
N TYR A 218 -12.12 20.07 7.24
CA TYR A 218 -13.37 20.01 7.98
C TYR A 218 -14.41 20.99 7.39
N ASP A 219 -15.45 20.45 6.78
CA ASP A 219 -16.60 21.22 6.32
C ASP A 219 -17.55 21.46 7.50
N PHE A 220 -17.44 22.63 8.13
CA PHE A 220 -18.27 23.03 9.27
C PHE A 220 -19.76 23.15 8.93
N ILE A 221 -20.12 23.45 7.69
CA ILE A 221 -21.52 23.60 7.27
C ILE A 221 -22.18 22.23 7.23
N ARG A 222 -21.45 21.24 6.71
CA ARG A 222 -21.95 19.86 6.58
C ARG A 222 -21.62 18.97 7.77
N GLY A 223 -20.70 19.39 8.63
CA GLY A 223 -20.14 18.57 9.70
C GLY A 223 -19.35 17.37 9.17
N VAL A 224 -18.65 17.50 8.03
CA VAL A 224 -17.96 16.38 7.35
C VAL A 224 -16.45 16.54 7.42
N PHE A 225 -15.76 15.47 7.83
CA PHE A 225 -14.29 15.40 7.91
C PHE A 225 -13.67 14.62 6.75
N PHE A 226 -12.36 14.84 6.53
CA PHE A 226 -11.48 14.06 5.64
C PHE A 226 -11.84 14.07 4.14
N GLY A 227 -12.80 14.90 3.74
CA GLY A 227 -13.18 15.10 2.35
C GLY A 227 -12.47 16.33 1.76
N PRO A 228 -11.91 16.25 0.54
CA PRO A 228 -11.54 17.43 -0.22
C PRO A 228 -12.80 18.30 -0.43
N PHE A 229 -12.76 19.57 -0.06
CA PHE A 229 -13.87 20.49 -0.27
C PHE A 229 -13.36 21.86 -0.71
N VAL A 230 -14.28 22.68 -1.24
CA VAL A 230 -14.03 24.08 -1.58
C VAL A 230 -14.50 24.95 -0.43
N GLU A 231 -13.70 25.92 -0.02
CA GLU A 231 -14.08 26.87 1.03
C GLU A 231 -15.43 27.53 0.70
N HIS A 232 -16.35 27.47 1.67
CA HIS A 232 -17.68 28.07 1.59
C HIS A 232 -17.61 29.56 1.92
N ILE A 233 -17.31 30.37 0.92
CA ILE A 233 -17.14 31.81 1.05
C ILE A 233 -17.87 32.52 -0.10
N SER A 234 -18.45 33.69 0.19
CA SER A 234 -19.12 34.50 -0.84
C SER A 234 -18.09 35.05 -1.83
N TYR A 235 -18.55 35.44 -3.02
CA TYR A 235 -17.68 36.12 -3.98
C TYR A 235 -17.04 37.38 -3.37
N ALA A 236 -17.83 38.19 -2.66
CA ALA A 236 -17.37 39.43 -2.05
C ALA A 236 -16.28 39.19 -0.99
N ASP A 237 -16.49 38.22 -0.09
CA ASP A 237 -15.54 37.89 0.96
C ASP A 237 -14.26 37.26 0.38
N ALA A 238 -14.38 36.44 -0.67
CA ALA A 238 -13.23 35.87 -1.35
C ALA A 238 -12.37 36.95 -2.02
N GLU A 239 -13.00 37.94 -2.68
CA GLU A 239 -12.27 39.08 -3.23
C GLU A 239 -11.67 39.97 -2.13
N GLN A 240 -12.31 40.11 -0.97
CA GLN A 240 -11.76 40.86 0.16
C GLN A 240 -10.55 40.18 0.80
N ASN A 241 -10.54 38.84 0.86
CA ASN A 241 -9.50 38.06 1.54
C ASN A 241 -8.34 37.68 0.61
N TYR A 242 -8.63 37.39 -0.65
CA TYR A 242 -7.69 36.81 -1.63
C TYR A 242 -7.56 37.61 -2.93
N GLY A 243 -8.43 38.60 -3.17
CA GLY A 243 -8.46 39.37 -4.42
C GLY A 243 -7.50 40.55 -4.45
N CYS A 244 -7.22 41.05 -5.66
CA CYS A 244 -6.41 42.24 -5.90
C CYS A 244 -7.25 43.53 -6.07
N GLY A 245 -8.58 43.41 -5.97
CA GLY A 245 -9.52 44.50 -6.18
C GLY A 245 -9.54 45.55 -5.07
N THR A 246 -10.34 46.59 -5.29
CA THR A 246 -10.49 47.72 -4.36
C THR A 246 -11.19 47.35 -3.05
N THR A 247 -11.96 46.27 -3.04
CA THR A 247 -12.67 45.71 -1.87
C THR A 247 -11.72 45.11 -0.84
N ALA A 248 -10.53 44.66 -1.24
CA ALA A 248 -9.49 44.17 -0.34
C ALA A 248 -8.73 45.33 0.33
N THR A 249 -8.35 45.13 1.60
CA THR A 249 -7.44 46.05 2.31
C THR A 249 -6.11 46.17 1.56
N ALA A 250 -5.36 47.27 1.76
CA ALA A 250 -4.06 47.45 1.11
C ALA A 250 -3.10 46.27 1.37
N LYS A 251 -3.11 45.73 2.59
CA LYS A 251 -2.31 44.55 2.97
C LYS A 251 -2.76 43.28 2.21
N HIS A 252 -4.07 43.01 2.16
CA HIS A 252 -4.60 41.85 1.44
C HIS A 252 -4.33 41.95 -0.06
N ARG A 253 -4.50 43.13 -0.64
CA ARG A 253 -4.23 43.42 -2.04
C ARG A 253 -2.77 43.20 -2.40
N ALA A 254 -1.84 43.73 -1.60
CA ALA A 254 -0.41 43.54 -1.80
C ALA A 254 -0.02 42.05 -1.75
N ARG A 255 -0.62 41.29 -0.81
CA ARG A 255 -0.45 39.84 -0.72
C ARG A 255 -1.03 39.10 -1.93
N ALA A 256 -2.23 39.45 -2.38
CA ALA A 256 -2.88 38.83 -3.52
C ALA A 256 -2.00 38.97 -4.77
N ILE A 257 -1.53 40.19 -5.05
CA ILE A 257 -0.65 40.50 -6.18
C ILE A 257 0.68 39.72 -6.08
N SER A 258 1.33 39.69 -4.89
CA SER A 258 2.58 38.95 -4.71
C SER A 258 2.43 37.43 -4.85
N MET A 259 1.21 36.92 -4.60
CA MET A 259 0.81 35.53 -4.77
C MET A 259 0.13 35.25 -6.13
N GLY A 260 0.23 36.20 -7.08
CA GLY A 260 -0.16 36.02 -8.47
C GLY A 260 -1.65 36.21 -8.77
N ASN A 261 -2.47 36.59 -7.80
CA ASN A 261 -3.83 37.05 -8.06
C ASN A 261 -3.74 38.51 -8.54
N THR A 262 -3.89 38.73 -9.85
CA THR A 262 -3.66 40.04 -10.49
C THR A 262 -4.88 40.56 -11.25
N GLU A 263 -5.94 39.77 -11.33
CA GLU A 263 -7.20 40.12 -11.97
C GLU A 263 -8.35 40.06 -10.96
N VAL A 264 -9.35 40.95 -11.12
CA VAL A 264 -10.58 40.88 -10.32
C VAL A 264 -11.28 39.55 -10.60
N GLY A 265 -11.67 38.83 -9.55
CA GLY A 265 -12.22 37.48 -9.65
C GLY A 265 -11.19 36.37 -9.39
N ASP A 266 -9.88 36.68 -9.38
CA ASP A 266 -8.85 35.71 -8.99
C ASP A 266 -8.99 35.30 -7.51
N GLY A 267 -9.51 36.17 -6.64
CA GLY A 267 -9.72 35.87 -5.24
C GLY A 267 -10.73 34.75 -5.05
N PHE A 268 -11.88 34.84 -5.72
CA PHE A 268 -12.87 33.77 -5.75
C PHE A 268 -12.35 32.55 -6.52
N LYS A 269 -11.72 32.73 -7.68
CA LYS A 269 -11.24 31.60 -8.50
C LYS A 269 -10.22 30.73 -7.75
N TYR A 270 -9.25 31.34 -7.07
CA TYR A 270 -8.16 30.64 -6.37
C TYR A 270 -8.30 30.64 -4.84
N ARG A 271 -9.54 30.60 -4.34
CA ARG A 271 -9.86 30.34 -2.93
C ARG A 271 -9.52 28.90 -2.51
N GLY A 272 -9.60 28.63 -1.20
CA GLY A 272 -9.21 27.35 -0.59
C GLY A 272 -9.91 26.14 -1.19
N ARG A 273 -9.12 25.11 -1.54
CA ARG A 273 -9.61 23.80 -2.00
C ARG A 273 -8.80 22.63 -1.47
N GLY A 274 -9.47 21.48 -1.36
CA GLY A 274 -8.85 20.18 -1.13
C GLY A 274 -8.51 19.92 0.33
N LEU A 275 -7.62 18.96 0.57
CA LEU A 275 -7.25 18.48 1.92
C LEU A 275 -6.39 19.47 2.72
N VAL A 276 -5.77 20.43 2.04
CA VAL A 276 -4.81 21.39 2.64
C VAL A 276 -5.19 22.85 2.35
N GLN A 277 -6.40 23.11 1.87
CA GLN A 277 -6.90 24.45 1.50
C GLN A 277 -5.93 25.23 0.60
N LEU A 278 -5.63 24.69 -0.60
CA LEU A 278 -4.75 25.33 -1.58
C LEU A 278 -5.34 26.68 -2.03
N THR A 279 -4.54 27.75 -1.92
CA THR A 279 -4.99 29.13 -2.15
C THR A 279 -3.97 29.93 -2.97
N PHE A 280 -4.45 30.93 -3.73
CA PHE A 280 -3.72 31.84 -4.63
C PHE A 280 -3.16 31.20 -5.91
N LYS A 281 -3.26 31.93 -7.03
CA LYS A 281 -2.87 31.51 -8.38
C LYS A 281 -1.44 30.96 -8.45
N LYS A 282 -0.48 31.60 -7.76
CA LYS A 282 0.93 31.14 -7.75
C LYS A 282 1.07 29.74 -7.15
N THR A 283 0.28 29.39 -6.14
CA THR A 283 0.31 28.06 -5.53
C THR A 283 -0.34 27.02 -6.45
N TYR A 284 -1.48 27.36 -7.07
CA TYR A 284 -2.11 26.51 -8.10
C TYR A 284 -1.16 26.26 -9.28
N ALA A 285 -0.46 27.30 -9.77
CA ALA A 285 0.55 27.17 -10.83
C ALA A 285 1.72 26.27 -10.40
N LYS A 286 2.21 26.42 -9.16
CA LYS A 286 3.28 25.56 -8.62
C LYS A 286 2.89 24.08 -8.64
N PHE A 287 1.71 23.75 -8.14
CA PHE A 287 1.22 22.37 -8.15
C PHE A 287 0.78 21.89 -9.53
N SER A 288 0.54 22.80 -10.48
CA SER A 288 0.28 22.40 -11.87
C SER A 288 1.50 21.69 -12.47
N GLY A 289 2.69 22.27 -12.29
CA GLY A 289 3.94 21.66 -12.76
C GLY A 289 4.27 20.33 -12.07
N VAL A 290 3.99 20.22 -10.77
CA VAL A 290 4.29 19.00 -9.98
C VAL A 290 3.29 17.87 -10.26
N SER A 291 2.02 18.22 -10.47
CA SER A 291 0.98 17.22 -10.73
C SER A 291 0.92 16.78 -12.19
N GLY A 292 1.38 17.60 -13.14
CA GLY A 292 1.18 17.41 -14.57
C GLY A 292 -0.25 17.77 -15.01
N THR A 293 -0.97 18.56 -14.22
CA THR A 293 -2.35 18.97 -14.45
C THR A 293 -2.44 20.49 -14.39
N ASP A 294 -3.09 21.14 -15.35
CA ASP A 294 -3.30 22.59 -15.27
C ASP A 294 -4.40 22.95 -14.26
N LEU A 295 -3.97 23.28 -13.04
CA LEU A 295 -4.82 23.73 -11.94
C LEU A 295 -5.16 25.23 -12.03
N THR A 296 -4.47 25.99 -12.87
CA THR A 296 -4.78 27.41 -13.07
C THR A 296 -6.00 27.60 -13.95
N ALA A 297 -6.11 26.78 -15.00
CA ALA A 297 -7.32 26.68 -15.80
C ALA A 297 -8.42 25.91 -15.06
N ASN A 298 -8.07 24.84 -14.33
CA ASN A 298 -9.04 23.92 -13.72
C ASN A 298 -8.82 23.76 -12.20
N PRO A 299 -9.08 24.79 -11.38
CA PRO A 299 -8.78 24.76 -9.95
C PRO A 299 -9.61 23.71 -9.19
N ASP A 300 -10.80 23.36 -9.67
CA ASP A 300 -11.67 22.38 -9.01
C ASP A 300 -11.13 20.94 -9.08
N ARG A 301 -10.13 20.67 -9.94
CA ARG A 301 -9.44 19.37 -9.95
C ARG A 301 -8.74 19.06 -8.62
N VAL A 302 -8.43 20.06 -7.81
CA VAL A 302 -7.91 19.89 -6.44
C VAL A 302 -8.89 19.15 -5.52
N LEU A 303 -10.17 19.04 -5.90
CA LEU A 303 -11.19 18.26 -5.19
C LEU A 303 -11.13 16.76 -5.50
N GLU A 304 -10.43 16.35 -6.57
CA GLU A 304 -10.18 14.93 -6.86
C GLU A 304 -9.28 14.35 -5.77
N LEU A 305 -9.75 13.33 -5.03
CA LEU A 305 -9.04 12.79 -3.86
C LEU A 305 -7.59 12.38 -4.17
N ALA A 306 -7.36 11.69 -5.28
CA ALA A 306 -6.02 11.26 -5.70
C ALA A 306 -5.07 12.46 -5.91
N LEU A 307 -5.56 13.53 -6.54
CA LEU A 307 -4.77 14.74 -6.75
C LEU A 307 -4.56 15.52 -5.44
N ALA A 308 -5.59 15.60 -4.58
CA ALA A 308 -5.49 16.23 -3.26
C ALA A 308 -4.44 15.54 -2.37
N VAL A 309 -4.42 14.20 -2.37
CA VAL A 309 -3.42 13.40 -1.66
C VAL A 309 -2.02 13.63 -2.23
N LYS A 310 -1.88 13.65 -3.57
CA LYS A 310 -0.61 13.96 -4.25
C LYS A 310 -0.07 15.34 -3.85
N ILE A 311 -0.92 16.37 -3.88
CA ILE A 311 -0.59 17.74 -3.48
C ILE A 311 -0.14 17.79 -2.02
N MET A 312 -0.87 17.15 -1.11
CA MET A 312 -0.52 17.09 0.31
C MET A 312 0.84 16.39 0.53
N MET A 313 1.03 15.20 -0.05
CA MET A 313 2.25 14.41 0.13
C MET A 313 3.48 15.10 -0.43
N LEU A 314 3.44 15.52 -1.70
CA LEU A 314 4.58 16.18 -2.34
C LEU A 314 4.82 17.57 -1.73
N GLY A 315 3.75 18.30 -1.43
CA GLY A 315 3.87 19.62 -0.83
C GLY A 315 4.53 19.59 0.54
N MET A 316 4.17 18.63 1.40
CA MET A 316 4.78 18.46 2.70
C MET A 316 6.16 17.80 2.64
N ARG A 317 6.44 16.94 1.65
CA ARG A 317 7.76 16.31 1.48
C ARG A 317 8.80 17.31 0.99
N ASP A 318 8.48 18.05 -0.07
CA ASP A 318 9.42 18.91 -0.79
C ASP A 318 9.35 20.39 -0.34
N GLY A 319 8.56 20.68 0.69
CA GLY A 319 8.39 22.03 1.22
C GLY A 319 7.75 23.01 0.23
N LEU A 320 6.84 22.54 -0.62
CA LEU A 320 6.28 23.37 -1.70
C LEU A 320 5.30 24.44 -1.21
N PHE A 321 4.86 24.37 0.04
CA PHE A 321 3.99 25.39 0.63
C PHE A 321 4.80 26.56 1.20
N SER A 322 5.73 26.31 2.13
CA SER A 322 6.48 27.34 2.86
C SER A 322 8.01 27.32 2.63
N GLY A 323 8.53 26.33 1.93
CA GLY A 323 9.97 26.07 1.82
C GLY A 323 10.51 25.06 2.85
N GLN A 324 9.67 24.57 3.76
CA GLN A 324 10.03 23.61 4.81
C GLN A 324 9.22 22.32 4.66
N GLY A 325 9.87 21.18 4.86
CA GLY A 325 9.30 19.85 4.68
C GLY A 325 9.17 19.02 5.95
N LEU A 326 8.57 17.84 5.84
CA LEU A 326 8.40 16.88 6.95
C LEU A 326 9.72 16.47 7.60
N SER A 327 10.76 16.25 6.80
CA SER A 327 12.07 15.82 7.28
C SER A 327 12.75 16.85 8.17
N ASP A 328 12.48 18.15 7.95
CA ASP A 328 13.07 19.24 8.72
C ASP A 328 12.64 19.21 10.20
N TYR A 329 11.50 18.57 10.49
CA TYR A 329 10.88 18.57 11.83
C TYR A 329 10.71 17.19 12.46
N LEU A 330 10.58 16.13 11.65
CA LEU A 330 10.08 14.83 12.14
C LEU A 330 11.09 13.68 12.05
N ASP A 331 12.24 13.88 11.39
CA ASP A 331 13.29 12.86 11.25
C ASP A 331 14.35 12.92 12.36
N GLY A 332 14.48 14.07 13.03
CA GLY A 332 15.46 14.27 14.09
C GLY A 332 15.23 13.42 15.34
N ALA A 333 16.22 13.44 16.26
CA ALA A 333 16.15 12.75 17.55
C ALA A 333 14.96 13.22 18.40
N ASN A 334 14.60 14.51 18.26
CA ASN A 334 13.50 15.16 18.96
C ASN A 334 12.46 15.65 17.93
N PRO A 335 11.61 14.75 17.39
CA PRO A 335 10.58 15.14 16.45
C PRO A 335 9.54 16.04 17.13
N ASP A 336 9.14 17.13 16.47
CA ASP A 336 8.24 18.11 17.06
C ASP A 336 7.12 18.52 16.09
N TYR A 337 5.90 18.09 16.41
CA TYR A 337 4.71 18.42 15.63
C TYR A 337 4.23 19.86 15.80
N VAL A 338 4.63 20.56 16.88
CA VAL A 338 4.24 21.96 17.10
C VAL A 338 4.94 22.83 16.05
N VAL A 339 6.27 22.70 15.93
CA VAL A 339 7.04 23.44 14.93
C VAL A 339 6.77 22.98 13.50
N ALA A 340 6.34 21.72 13.29
CA ALA A 340 5.94 21.21 11.98
C ALA A 340 4.77 21.99 11.35
N ARG A 341 4.02 22.79 12.12
CA ARG A 341 3.00 23.70 11.57
C ARG A 341 3.54 24.64 10.49
N ALA A 342 4.83 24.95 10.56
CA ALA A 342 5.50 25.85 9.64
C ALA A 342 5.57 25.30 8.20
N ILE A 343 5.38 23.99 8.00
CA ILE A 343 5.27 23.36 6.68
C ILE A 343 4.13 23.98 5.86
N ILE A 344 3.01 24.38 6.46
CA ILE A 344 1.84 24.92 5.73
C ILE A 344 1.57 26.39 6.02
N ASN A 345 1.50 26.80 7.30
CA ASN A 345 1.03 28.15 7.65
C ASN A 345 1.65 28.68 8.96
N GLY A 346 2.97 28.57 9.10
CA GLY A 346 3.68 29.15 10.24
C GLY A 346 3.37 28.47 11.57
N SER A 347 2.90 29.22 12.58
CA SER A 347 2.61 28.68 13.93
C SER A 347 1.11 28.67 14.29
N ASP A 348 0.22 29.02 13.36
CA ASP A 348 -1.21 29.13 13.65
C ASP A 348 -1.81 27.78 14.07
N LYS A 349 -2.47 27.75 15.23
CA LYS A 349 -3.06 26.55 15.86
C LYS A 349 -2.07 25.39 16.05
N ALA A 350 -0.75 25.65 16.09
CA ALA A 350 0.29 24.62 16.13
C ALA A 350 0.05 23.52 17.19
N SER A 351 -0.30 23.91 18.41
CA SER A 351 -0.58 22.95 19.50
C SER A 351 -1.77 22.03 19.20
N GLN A 352 -2.77 22.50 18.45
CA GLN A 352 -3.93 21.69 18.07
C GLN A 352 -3.55 20.65 17.00
N PHE A 353 -2.78 21.05 15.99
CA PHE A 353 -2.26 20.12 14.98
C PHE A 353 -1.36 19.06 15.63
N ALA A 354 -0.48 19.48 16.55
CA ALA A 354 0.36 18.56 17.31
C ALA A 354 -0.47 17.57 18.16
N TYR A 355 -1.50 18.06 18.85
CA TYR A 355 -2.42 17.23 19.63
C TYR A 355 -3.09 16.13 18.79
N TYR A 356 -3.56 16.49 17.58
CA TYR A 356 -4.16 15.53 16.66
C TYR A 356 -3.14 14.56 16.07
N ALA A 357 -1.96 15.06 15.67
CA ALA A 357 -0.89 14.23 15.12
C ALA A 357 -0.43 13.17 16.13
N GLN A 358 -0.24 13.53 17.40
CA GLN A 358 0.14 12.59 18.45
C GLN A 358 -0.89 11.44 18.62
N ARG A 359 -2.18 11.75 18.54
CA ARG A 359 -3.26 10.74 18.61
C ARG A 359 -3.31 9.86 17.38
N PHE A 360 -3.19 10.45 16.19
CA PHE A 360 -3.09 9.67 14.97
C PHE A 360 -1.87 8.75 15.01
N GLU A 361 -0.71 9.22 15.44
CA GLU A 361 0.49 8.39 15.56
C GLU A 361 0.26 7.21 16.54
N LYS A 362 -0.45 7.44 17.64
CA LYS A 362 -0.84 6.38 18.58
C LYS A 362 -1.72 5.32 17.89
N ILE A 363 -2.79 5.72 17.21
CA ILE A 363 -3.66 4.79 16.46
C ILE A 363 -2.85 4.04 15.40
N ILE A 364 -2.00 4.73 14.62
CA ILE A 364 -1.13 4.11 13.60
C ILE A 364 -0.29 3.01 14.24
N LYS A 365 0.39 3.29 15.36
CA LYS A 365 1.24 2.31 16.06
C LYS A 365 0.45 1.08 16.50
N GLU A 366 -0.76 1.26 17.01
CA GLU A 366 -1.64 0.17 17.47
C GLU A 366 -2.27 -0.63 16.33
N THR A 367 -2.28 -0.10 15.11
CA THR A 367 -2.98 -0.69 13.96
C THR A 367 -2.07 -1.06 12.81
N ARG A 368 -0.75 -1.00 12.98
CA ARG A 368 0.17 -1.52 11.95
C ARG A 368 -0.06 -3.00 11.74
N TRP A 369 0.04 -3.46 10.50
CA TRP A 369 0.27 -4.88 10.23
C TRP A 369 1.59 -5.25 10.93
N GLY A 370 1.51 -6.16 11.90
CA GLY A 370 2.35 -6.09 13.10
C GLY A 370 3.86 -6.19 12.89
N ARG A 371 4.60 -5.59 13.85
CA ARG A 371 5.65 -6.34 14.55
C ARG A 371 4.97 -7.53 15.26
N LYS A 372 4.62 -8.58 14.52
CA LYS A 372 4.53 -9.92 15.10
C LYS A 372 5.93 -10.51 14.97
N SER A 373 6.47 -11.06 16.05
CA SER A 373 7.73 -11.80 16.04
C SER A 373 7.59 -12.99 15.09
N GLY A 374 8.02 -12.81 13.83
CA GLY A 374 7.87 -13.80 12.77
C GLY A 374 8.11 -13.26 11.36
N TRP A 375 8.39 -14.19 10.46
CA TRP A 375 8.83 -14.11 9.06
C TRP A 375 7.99 -13.23 8.12
N GLU A 376 6.77 -12.87 8.50
CA GLU A 376 5.85 -12.03 7.72
C GLU A 376 6.34 -10.58 7.57
N SER A 377 7.31 -10.16 8.40
CA SER A 377 7.86 -8.80 8.43
C SER A 377 8.76 -8.44 7.23
N GLU A 378 9.30 -9.42 6.48
CA GLU A 378 10.17 -9.14 5.33
C GLU A 378 9.44 -8.85 4.01
N LEU A 379 8.13 -9.14 3.94
CA LEU A 379 7.31 -8.91 2.74
C LEU A 379 6.75 -7.48 2.64
N CYS A 380 6.70 -6.73 3.75
CA CYS A 380 5.99 -5.44 3.82
C CYS A 380 6.78 -4.22 3.30
N CYS A 381 8.04 -4.36 2.90
CA CYS A 381 8.84 -3.24 2.39
C CYS A 381 9.79 -3.72 1.30
N GLY A 382 9.36 -3.73 0.04
CA GLY A 382 10.15 -3.50 -1.19
C GLY A 382 11.56 -4.12 -1.35
N ARG A 383 12.03 -5.01 -0.48
CA ARG A 383 13.41 -5.54 -0.48
C ARG A 383 13.58 -6.62 -1.54
N TYR A 384 12.49 -7.27 -1.95
CA TYR A 384 12.48 -8.19 -3.10
C TYR A 384 12.72 -7.50 -4.46
N PHE A 385 12.49 -6.18 -4.54
CA PHE A 385 12.51 -5.40 -5.78
C PHE A 385 13.88 -5.36 -6.48
N ARG A 386 15.00 -5.52 -5.73
CA ARG A 386 16.35 -5.55 -6.31
C ARG A 386 16.86 -6.95 -6.69
N LYS A 387 16.30 -8.02 -6.10
CA LYS A 387 16.72 -9.40 -6.38
C LYS A 387 16.04 -9.96 -7.63
N LEU A 388 14.74 -9.71 -7.84
CA LEU A 388 14.03 -10.27 -9.01
C LEU A 388 14.39 -9.61 -10.35
N ARG A 389 14.78 -8.33 -10.36
CA ARG A 389 15.20 -7.63 -11.60
C ARG A 389 16.45 -8.25 -12.24
N ARG A 390 17.27 -8.99 -11.46
CA ARG A 390 18.41 -9.76 -11.98
C ARG A 390 18.00 -11.15 -12.52
N LEU A 391 16.89 -11.72 -12.06
CA LEU A 391 16.39 -13.04 -12.47
C LEU A 391 15.65 -13.00 -13.82
N ILE A 392 14.85 -11.96 -14.08
CA ILE A 392 14.09 -11.84 -15.34
C ILE A 392 15.01 -11.58 -16.55
N ASN A 393 16.12 -10.86 -16.35
CA ASN A 393 17.11 -10.62 -17.40
C ASN A 393 17.94 -11.87 -17.78
N PHE A 394 17.81 -12.98 -17.06
CA PHE A 394 18.50 -14.24 -17.36
C PHE A 394 17.67 -15.20 -18.23
N GLN A 395 16.39 -14.88 -18.52
CA GLN A 395 15.53 -15.70 -19.40
C GLN A 395 15.61 -15.28 -20.88
N ALA A 396 16.55 -14.42 -21.25
CA ALA A 396 16.74 -13.91 -22.61
C ALA A 396 18.02 -14.42 -23.31
N TRP A 397 18.64 -15.51 -22.82
CA TRP A 397 19.74 -16.19 -23.52
C TRP A 397 19.58 -17.71 -23.46
#